data_AF-A0A3D4BBN8-F1
#
_entry.id   AF-A0A3D4BBN8-F1
#
_cell.length_a   1.000
_cell.length_b   1.000
_cell.length_c   1.000
_cell.angle_alpha   90.00
_cell.angle_beta   90.00
_cell.angle_gamma   90.00
#
_symmetry.space_group_name_H-M   'P 1'
#
loop_
_entity.id
_entity.type
_entity.pdbx_description
1 polymer ?
#
loop_
_entity_poly.entity_id
_entity_poly.type
_entity_poly.pdbx_seq_one_letter_code
_entity_poly.pdbx_strand_id
1 'polypeptide(L)'
;MVGNSIDITESRRLEAQIQYAQKLESLGVMAGGIAHDFNNLLTVMLGHVELIKNQMSPDSRLYDNVQRIIRSAHRAAGLCHQMLAYAGKGRFVTKPCSTHRYTGFP
;
A
#
# COMPACT_ATOMS: atom_id res chain seq x y z
N MET A 1 2.53 -20.14 48.31
CA MET A 1 3.42 -19.86 47.17
C MET A 1 2.66 -20.15 45.87
N VAL A 2 1.74 -19.28 45.48
CA VAL A 2 0.97 -19.39 44.22
C VAL A 2 0.85 -17.95 43.72
N GLY A 3 1.60 -17.58 42.69
CA GLY A 3 1.65 -16.19 42.23
C GLY A 3 2.48 -15.92 40.96
N ASN A 4 3.45 -16.78 40.60
CA ASN A 4 4.32 -16.48 39.45
C ASN A 4 3.83 -17.00 38.10
N SER A 5 3.04 -18.07 38.02
CA SER A 5 2.70 -18.67 36.71
C SER A 5 1.68 -17.85 35.90
N ILE A 6 0.77 -17.11 36.56
CA ILE A 6 -0.25 -16.32 35.87
C ILE A 6 0.39 -15.07 35.24
N ASP A 7 1.26 -14.39 35.98
CA ASP A 7 2.02 -13.21 35.53
C ASP A 7 2.89 -13.54 34.30
N ILE A 8 3.63 -14.65 34.34
CA ILE A 8 4.47 -15.11 33.22
C ILE A 8 3.63 -15.46 31.99
N THR A 9 2.43 -16.03 32.18
CA THR A 9 1.56 -16.43 31.06
C THR A 9 0.95 -15.20 30.37
N GLU A 10 0.52 -14.21 31.14
CA GLU A 10 -0.06 -12.98 30.60
C GLU A 10 0.99 -12.11 29.92
N SER A 11 2.18 -11.99 30.51
CA SER A 11 3.32 -11.27 29.94
C SER A 11 3.76 -11.87 28.60
N ARG A 12 3.87 -13.21 28.51
CA ARG A 12 4.16 -13.89 27.23
C ARG A 12 3.07 -13.74 26.18
N ARG A 13 1.80 -13.68 26.59
CA ARG A 13 0.69 -13.43 25.66
C ARG A 13 0.75 -12.03 25.07
N LEU A 14 1.09 -11.04 25.89
CA LEU A 14 1.28 -9.65 25.46
C LEU A 14 2.50 -9.52 24.53
N GLU A 15 3.63 -10.15 24.87
CA GLU A 15 4.80 -10.19 24.00
C GLU A 15 4.49 -10.81 22.63
N ALA A 16 3.76 -11.94 22.60
CA ALA A 16 3.34 -12.57 21.35
C ALA A 16 2.42 -11.67 20.51
N GLN A 17 1.50 -10.93 21.15
CA GLN A 17 0.66 -9.95 20.46
C GLN A 17 1.46 -8.78 19.89
N ILE A 18 2.46 -8.29 20.64
CA ILE A 18 3.37 -7.22 20.20
C ILE A 18 4.20 -7.68 18.99
N GLN A 19 4.80 -8.87 19.05
CA GLN A 19 5.56 -9.44 17.94
C GLN A 19 4.69 -9.65 16.70
N TYR A 20 3.46 -10.14 16.88
CA TYR A 20 2.51 -10.31 15.79
C TYR A 20 2.13 -8.97 15.15
N ALA A 21 1.88 -7.93 15.96
CA ALA A 21 1.58 -6.59 15.47
C ALA A 21 2.74 -5.98 14.68
N GLN A 22 3.99 -6.11 15.17
CA GLN A 22 5.19 -5.63 14.46
C GLN A 22 5.41 -6.34 13.12
N LYS A 23 5.10 -7.63 13.05
CA LYS A 23 5.18 -8.40 11.80
C LYS A 23 4.16 -7.91 10.77
N LEU A 24 2.94 -7.59 11.21
CA LEU A 24 1.90 -7.01 10.35
C LEU A 24 2.26 -5.61 9.87
N GLU A 25 2.83 -4.77 10.74
CA GLU A 25 3.32 -3.43 10.38
C GLU A 25 4.40 -3.50 9.30
N SER A 26 5.40 -4.36 9.49
CA SER A 26 6.48 -4.58 8.52
C SER A 26 5.94 -5.05 7.17
N LEU A 27 4.94 -5.95 7.17
CA LEU A 27 4.27 -6.42 5.97
C LEU A 27 3.49 -5.30 5.26
N GLY A 28 2.83 -4.42 6.03
CA GLY A 28 2.11 -3.26 5.51
C GLY A 28 3.03 -2.25 4.82
N VAL A 29 4.18 -1.94 5.42
CA VAL A 29 5.20 -1.06 4.83
C VAL A 29 5.76 -1.66 3.53
N MET A 30 6.11 -2.95 3.55
CA MET A 30 6.60 -3.66 2.36
C MET A 30 5.55 -3.68 1.24
N ALA A 31 4.30 -3.97 1.57
CA ALA A 31 3.19 -3.95 0.61
C ALA A 31 3.00 -2.55 0.01
N GLY A 32 3.10 -1.49 0.83
CA GLY A 32 3.08 -0.09 0.41
C GLY A 32 4.12 0.23 -0.66
N GLY A 33 5.38 -0.17 -0.42
CA GLY A 33 6.47 0.01 -1.38
C GLY A 33 6.23 -0.73 -2.69
N ILE A 34 5.85 -2.02 -2.62
CA ILE A 34 5.57 -2.84 -3.82
C ILE A 34 4.44 -2.24 -4.64
N ALA A 35 3.38 -1.76 -3.99
CA ALA A 35 2.24 -1.20 -4.69
C ALA A 35 2.52 0.17 -5.31
N HIS A 36 3.34 0.99 -4.64
CA HIS A 36 3.84 2.23 -5.23
C HIS A 36 4.62 1.94 -6.52
N ASP A 37 5.57 1.01 -6.48
CA ASP A 37 6.38 0.65 -7.64
C ASP A 37 5.53 0.03 -8.76
N PHE A 38 4.54 -0.80 -8.40
CA PHE A 38 3.58 -1.36 -9.34
C PHE A 38 2.76 -0.26 -10.05
N ASN A 39 2.26 0.72 -9.30
CA ASN A 39 1.53 1.86 -9.87
C ASN A 39 2.43 2.74 -10.74
N ASN A 40 3.71 2.89 -10.41
CA ASN A 40 4.67 3.61 -11.25
C ASN A 40 4.82 2.94 -12.62
N LEU A 41 5.00 1.61 -12.63
CA LEU A 41 5.08 0.85 -13.88
C LEU A 41 3.79 0.96 -14.71
N LEU A 42 2.62 0.84 -14.07
CA LEU A 42 1.33 1.01 -14.74
C LEU A 42 1.16 2.41 -15.34
N THR A 43 1.61 3.45 -14.63
CA THR A 43 1.52 4.84 -15.09
C THR A 43 2.36 5.05 -16.35
N VAL A 44 3.60 4.54 -16.37
CA VAL A 44 4.47 4.62 -17.55
C VAL A 44 3.86 3.84 -18.73
N MET A 45 3.37 2.62 -18.49
CA MET A 45 2.71 1.82 -19.53
C MET A 45 1.46 2.52 -20.09
N LEU A 46 0.60 3.06 -19.23
CA LEU A 46 -0.58 3.82 -19.64
C LEU A 46 -0.20 5.04 -20.48
N GLY A 47 0.84 5.79 -20.07
CA GLY A 47 1.34 6.93 -20.83
C GLY A 47 1.76 6.56 -22.25
N HIS A 48 2.52 5.47 -22.43
CA HIS A 48 2.88 4.99 -23.77
C HIS A 48 1.67 4.58 -24.60
N VAL A 49 0.70 3.89 -23.99
CA VAL A 49 -0.51 3.43 -24.66
C VAL A 49 -1.40 4.61 -25.07
N GLU A 50 -1.49 5.67 -24.26
CA GLU A 50 -2.20 6.90 -24.60
C GLU A 50 -1.51 7.68 -25.73
N LEU A 51 -0.18 7.75 -25.75
CA LEU A 51 0.55 8.36 -26.87
C LEU A 51 0.30 7.60 -28.17
N ILE A 52 0.29 6.27 -28.14
CA ILE A 52 -0.07 5.43 -29.29
C ILE A 52 -1.52 5.70 -29.71
N LYS A 53 -2.45 5.79 -28.75
CA LYS A 53 -3.87 6.11 -29.01
C LYS A 53 -4.05 7.47 -29.70
N ASN A 54 -3.28 8.48 -29.30
CA ASN A 54 -3.37 9.82 -29.86
C ASN A 54 -2.83 9.92 -31.29
N GLN A 55 -1.95 8.99 -31.69
CA GLN A 55 -1.35 8.96 -33.03
C GLN A 55 -2.09 8.02 -34.00
N MET A 56 -3.06 7.23 -33.52
CA MET A 56 -3.82 6.32 -34.38
C MET A 56 -5.13 6.93 -34.85
N SER A 57 -5.57 6.50 -36.04
CA SER A 57 -6.94 6.77 -36.48
C SER A 57 -7.96 6.04 -35.59
N PRO A 58 -9.09 6.66 -35.22
CA PRO A 58 -10.19 5.99 -34.52
C PRO A 58 -10.74 4.76 -35.27
N ASP A 59 -10.63 4.74 -36.60
CA ASP A 59 -11.08 3.62 -37.45
C ASP A 59 -10.06 2.47 -37.53
N SER A 60 -8.92 2.61 -36.84
CA SER A 60 -7.92 1.56 -36.76
C SER A 60 -8.49 0.32 -36.08
N ARG A 61 -8.27 -0.86 -36.67
CA ARG A 61 -8.59 -2.15 -36.05
C ARG A 61 -7.91 -2.34 -34.68
N LEU A 62 -6.83 -1.62 -34.41
CA LEU A 62 -6.09 -1.67 -33.14
C LEU A 62 -6.65 -0.73 -32.07
N TYR A 63 -7.57 0.16 -32.42
CA TYR A 63 -8.13 1.13 -31.47
C TYR A 63 -8.86 0.44 -30.30
N ASP A 64 -9.67 -0.58 -30.57
CA ASP A 64 -10.33 -1.35 -29.50
C ASP A 64 -9.31 -2.11 -28.64
N ASN A 65 -8.24 -2.64 -29.24
CA ASN A 65 -7.18 -3.33 -28.48
C ASN A 65 -6.48 -2.38 -27.51
N VAL A 66 -6.14 -1.17 -27.97
CA VAL A 66 -5.54 -0.14 -27.12
C VAL A 66 -6.49 0.29 -26.00
N GLN A 67 -7.77 0.49 -26.31
CA GLN A 67 -8.78 0.77 -25.30
C GLN A 67 -8.92 -0.37 -24.27
N ARG A 68 -8.84 -1.64 -24.70
CA ARG A 68 -8.84 -2.80 -23.80
C ARG A 68 -7.60 -2.84 -22.88
N ILE A 69 -6.43 -2.46 -23.40
CA ILE A 69 -5.20 -2.38 -22.60
C ILE A 69 -5.36 -1.30 -21.51
N ILE A 70 -5.85 -0.11 -21.86
CA ILE A 70 -6.10 0.98 -20.91
C ILE A 70 -7.06 0.52 -19.80
N ARG A 71 -8.21 -0.08 -20.17
CA ARG A 71 -9.17 -0.61 -19.20
C ARG A 71 -8.58 -1.68 -18.29
N SER A 72 -7.77 -2.59 -18.84
CA SER A 72 -7.12 -3.65 -18.06
C SER A 72 -6.09 -3.10 -17.08
N ALA A 73 -5.30 -2.09 -17.49
CA ALA A 73 -4.34 -1.42 -16.64
C ALA A 73 -5.02 -0.70 -15.46
N HIS A 74 -6.13 0.01 -15.71
CA HIS A 74 -6.91 0.62 -14.62
C HIS A 74 -7.47 -0.42 -13.65
N ARG A 75 -7.95 -1.56 -14.16
CA ARG A 75 -8.43 -2.65 -13.31
C ARG A 75 -7.31 -3.24 -12.45
N ALA A 76 -6.10 -3.40 -13.01
CA ALA A 76 -4.93 -3.86 -12.28
C ALA A 76 -4.54 -2.88 -11.15
N ALA A 77 -4.55 -1.58 -11.41
CA ALA A 77 -4.32 -0.55 -10.38
C ALA A 77 -5.35 -0.65 -9.24
N GLY A 78 -6.63 -0.84 -9.59
CA GLY A 78 -7.70 -1.04 -8.61
C GLY A 78 -7.49 -2.29 -7.73
N LEU A 79 -7.07 -3.41 -8.32
CA LEU A 79 -6.75 -4.63 -7.57
C LEU A 79 -5.54 -4.45 -6.64
N CYS A 80 -4.51 -3.73 -7.09
CA CYS A 80 -3.35 -3.40 -6.27
C CYS A 80 -3.76 -2.57 -5.05
N HIS A 81 -4.64 -1.59 -5.24
CA HIS A 81 -5.18 -0.78 -4.14
C HIS A 81 -6.02 -1.60 -3.15
N GLN A 82 -6.80 -2.57 -3.63
CA GLN A 82 -7.56 -3.48 -2.76
C GLN A 82 -6.63 -4.41 -1.96
N MET A 83 -5.57 -4.91 -2.58
CA MET A 83 -4.55 -5.73 -1.91
C MET A 83 -3.84 -4.95 -0.79
N LEU A 84 -3.48 -3.69 -1.07
CA LEU A 84 -2.95 -2.76 -0.08
C LEU A 84 -3.93 -2.49 1.06
N ALA A 85 -5.20 -2.21 0.74
CA ALA A 85 -6.22 -1.96 1.75
C ALA A 85 -6.41 -3.19 2.65
N TYR A 86 -6.24 -4.40 2.11
CA TYR A 86 -6.26 -5.64 2.89
C TYR A 86 -5.00 -5.79 3.76
N ALA A 87 -3.81 -5.58 3.21
CA ALA A 87 -2.54 -5.67 3.94
C ALA A 87 -2.39 -4.58 5.01
N GLY A 88 -2.89 -3.37 4.74
CA GLY A 88 -2.84 -2.19 5.61
C GLY A 88 -3.94 -2.13 6.68
N LYS A 89 -4.91 -3.06 6.68
CA LYS A 89 -5.86 -3.21 7.81
C LYS A 89 -5.19 -3.61 9.12
N GLY A 90 -3.89 -3.91 9.11
CA GLY A 90 -3.00 -3.84 10.27
C GLY A 90 -2.73 -2.40 10.73
N ARG A 91 -3.79 -1.63 10.99
CA ARG A 91 -3.82 -0.43 11.84
C ARG A 91 -2.64 0.55 11.63
N PHE A 92 -2.76 1.45 10.66
CA PHE A 92 -2.02 2.71 10.69
C PHE A 92 -2.41 3.47 11.97
N VAL A 93 -1.64 3.31 13.04
CA VAL A 93 -1.61 4.28 14.12
C VAL A 93 -0.74 5.42 13.61
N THR A 94 -1.34 6.36 12.89
CA THR A 94 -0.74 7.67 12.69
C THR A 94 -0.61 8.31 14.08
N LYS A 95 0.53 8.11 14.76
CA LYS A 95 0.88 9.00 15.88
C LYS A 95 1.07 10.38 15.24
N PRO A 96 0.33 11.41 15.65
CA PRO A 96 0.65 12.77 15.25
C PRO A 96 2.07 13.05 15.76
N CYS A 97 3.04 13.11 14.87
CA CYS A 97 4.36 13.60 15.22
C CYS A 97 4.18 15.11 15.39
N SER A 98 4.04 15.55 16.63
CA SER A 98 4.02 16.97 16.96
C SER A 98 5.32 17.58 16.47
N THR A 99 5.26 18.29 15.34
CA THR A 99 6.33 19.17 14.89
C THR A 99 6.45 20.26 15.94
N HIS A 100 7.39 20.08 16.87
CA HIS A 100 7.68 21.04 17.91
C HIS A 100 8.08 22.35 17.22
N ARG A 101 7.17 23.31 17.29
CA ARG A 101 7.30 24.64 16.75
C ARG A 101 8.42 25.33 17.54
N TYR A 102 9.61 25.38 16.94
CA TYR A 102 10.63 26.35 17.30
C TYR A 102 10.06 27.75 17.06
N THR A 103 9.59 28.39 18.12
CA THR A 103 9.40 29.85 18.15
C THR A 103 9.90 30.36 19.48
N GLY A 104 10.95 31.19 19.43
CA GLY A 104 11.33 32.09 20.51
C GLY A 104 12.76 31.92 20.99
N PHE A 105 13.73 32.46 20.25
CA PHE A 105 14.90 33.06 20.89
C PHE A 105 14.48 34.46 21.41
N PRO A 106 15.07 34.92 22.54
CA PRO A 106 14.65 36.12 23.27
C PRO A 106 14.89 37.43 22.51
#